data_AF-R2TXJ4-F1
#
_entry.id   AF-R2TXJ4-F1
#
_cell.length_a   1.000
_cell.length_b   1.000
_cell.length_c   1.000
_cell.angle_alpha   90.00
_cell.angle_beta   90.00
_cell.angle_gamma   90.00
#
_symmetry.space_group_name_H-M   'P 1'
#
loop_
_entity.id
_entity.type
_entity.pdbx_description
1 polymer ?
#
loop_
_entity_poly.entity_id
_entity_poly.type
_entity_poly.pdbx_seq_one_letter_code
_entity_poly.pdbx_strand_id
1 'polypeptide(L)' 'MKKNLVEIWGDLVDLKDLILAIAICSVTTMGSFFLAPATDTTKQLFFGLGGAVTGFIISAFLIKPKRTVIEENDN' A
#
# COMPACT_ATOMS: atom_id res chain seq x y z
N MET A 1 21.05 -9.33 -5.51
CA MET A 1 20.53 -8.01 -5.08
C MET A 1 20.42 -7.99 -3.57
N LYS A 2 21.04 -7.01 -2.90
CA LYS A 2 20.96 -6.85 -1.44
C LYS A 2 19.52 -6.47 -1.07
N LYS A 3 18.82 -7.32 -0.31
CA LYS A 3 17.48 -7.00 0.21
C LYS A 3 17.69 -6.01 1.35
N ASN A 4 17.39 -4.73 1.13
CA ASN A 4 17.41 -3.72 2.18
C ASN A 4 16.10 -3.83 2.96
N LEU A 5 16.03 -4.86 3.80
CA LEU A 5 14.97 -5.04 4.77
C LEU A 5 15.21 -4.05 5.90
N VAL A 6 14.19 -3.25 6.21
CA VAL A 6 14.20 -2.30 7.32
C VAL A 6 13.18 -2.79 8.33
N GLU A 7 13.58 -2.82 9.59
CA GLU A 7 12.66 -3.13 10.68
C GLU A 7 11.79 -1.91 10.97
N ILE A 8 10.49 -2.08 10.78
CA ILE A 8 9.49 -1.04 10.95
C ILE A 8 8.39 -1.61 11.85
N TRP A 9 8.18 -0.99 13.02
CA TRP A 9 7.16 -1.43 13.98
C TRP A 9 7.23 -2.93 14.34
N GLY A 10 8.45 -3.49 14.40
CA GLY A 10 8.69 -4.89 14.71
C GLY A 10 8.45 -5.87 13.55
N ASP A 11 8.20 -5.38 12.33
CA ASP A 11 8.11 -6.20 11.11
C ASP A 11 9.26 -5.88 10.13
N LEU A 12 9.73 -6.91 9.42
CA LEU A 12 10.80 -6.78 8.43
C LEU A 12 10.21 -6.44 7.07
N VAL A 13 10.28 -5.15 6.71
CA VAL A 13 9.68 -4.64 5.46
C VAL A 13 10.79 -4.34 4.45
N ASP A 14 10.59 -4.74 3.19
CA ASP A 14 11.50 -4.36 2.11
C ASP A 14 11.27 -2.88 1.76
N LEU A 15 12.32 -2.05 1.85
CA LEU A 15 12.20 -0.61 1.63
C LEU A 15 11.68 -0.29 0.22
N LYS A 16 11.99 -1.13 -0.78
CA LYS A 16 11.50 -0.95 -2.14
C LYS A 16 9.99 -1.15 -2.22
N ASP A 17 9.49 -2.18 -1.57
CA ASP A 17 8.06 -2.52 -1.56
C ASP A 17 7.28 -1.43 -0.78
N LEU A 18 7.86 -0.90 0.29
CA LEU A 18 7.28 0.21 1.06
C LEU A 18 7.15 1.50 0.23
N ILE A 19 8.23 1.93 -0.42
CA ILE A 19 8.21 3.15 -1.25
C ILE A 19 7.21 2.98 -2.40
N LEU A 20 7.15 1.79 -3.01
CA LEU A 20 6.20 1.49 -4.07
C LEU A 20 4.75 1.56 -3.56
N ALA A 21 4.45 1.00 -2.39
CA ALA A 21 3.13 1.08 -1.77
C ALA A 21 2.69 2.53 -1.55
N ILE A 22 3.58 3.34 -0.97
CA ILE A 22 3.31 4.76 -0.70
C ILE A 22 3.05 5.49 -2.02
N ALA A 23 3.91 5.29 -3.04
CA ALA A 23 3.75 5.93 -4.34
C ALA A 23 2.41 5.57 -5.00
N ILE A 24 2.04 4.28 -5.00
CA ILE A 24 0.75 3.82 -5.56
C ILE A 24 -0.41 4.48 -4.82
N CYS A 25 -0.44 4.39 -3.49
CA CYS A 25 -1.49 4.97 -2.66
C CYS A 25 -1.60 6.48 -2.85
N SER A 26 -0.49 7.22 -2.88
CA SER A 26 -0.49 8.66 -3.11
C SER A 26 -1.05 9.01 -4.50
N VAL A 27 -0.65 8.30 -5.55
CA VAL A 27 -1.13 8.54 -6.91
C VAL A 27 -2.62 8.24 -7.04
N THR A 28 -3.12 7.13 -6.50
CA THR A 28 -4.56 6.81 -6.56
C THR A 28 -5.38 7.74 -5.68
N THR A 29 -4.91 8.11 -4.49
CA THR A 29 -5.62 9.06 -3.60
C THR A 29 -5.76 10.41 -4.28
N MET A 30 -4.66 10.93 -4.82
CA MET A 30 -4.61 12.24 -5.44
C MET A 30 -5.34 12.25 -6.79
N GLY A 31 -5.21 11.18 -7.58
CA GLY A 31 -5.94 11.00 -8.83
C GLY A 31 -7.46 10.97 -8.60
N SER A 32 -7.93 10.22 -7.60
CA SER A 32 -9.35 10.20 -7.25
C SER A 32 -9.85 11.52 -6.69
N PHE A 33 -9.04 12.21 -5.88
CA PHE A 33 -9.36 13.54 -5.36
C PHE A 33 -9.56 14.56 -6.49
N PHE A 34 -8.69 14.58 -7.51
CA PHE A 34 -8.84 15.49 -8.66
C PHE A 34 -10.00 15.12 -9.59
N LEU A 35 -10.39 13.84 -9.63
CA LEU A 35 -11.59 13.41 -10.36
C LEU A 35 -12.89 13.89 -9.70
N ALA A 36 -12.84 14.22 -8.42
CA ALA A 36 -14.02 14.60 -7.66
C ALA A 36 -14.48 16.02 -8.02
N PRO A 37 -15.81 16.25 -8.13
CA PRO A 37 -16.34 17.56 -8.46
C PRO A 37 -15.96 18.60 -7.41
N ALA A 38 -15.30 19.67 -7.84
CA ALA A 38 -14.78 20.73 -6.98
C ALA A 38 -15.84 21.57 -6.27
N THR A 39 -17.11 21.40 -6.65
CA THR A 39 -18.25 22.10 -6.06
C THR A 39 -18.60 21.65 -4.64
N ASP A 40 -18.09 20.48 -4.20
CA ASP A 40 -18.56 19.82 -2.98
C ASP A 40 -17.39 19.16 -2.24
N THR A 41 -16.82 19.86 -1.25
CA THR A 41 -15.60 19.45 -0.53
C THR A 41 -15.75 18.08 0.14
N THR A 42 -16.96 17.77 0.61
CA THR A 42 -17.30 16.47 1.20
C THR A 42 -17.10 15.34 0.20
N LYS A 43 -17.51 15.54 -1.06
CA LYS A 43 -17.35 14.52 -2.10
C LYS A 43 -15.89 14.34 -2.48
N GLN A 44 -15.08 15.41 -2.48
CA GLN A 44 -13.64 15.30 -2.71
C GLN A 44 -12.96 14.44 -1.64
N LEU A 45 -13.35 14.58 -0.37
CA LEU A 45 -12.85 13.72 0.71
C LEU A 45 -13.21 12.24 0.47
N PHE A 46 -14.47 11.94 0.16
CA PHE A 46 -14.91 10.56 -0.08
C PHE A 46 -14.22 9.93 -1.30
N PHE A 47 -14.04 10.69 -2.38
CA PHE A 47 -13.30 10.23 -3.56
C PHE A 47 -11.82 10.02 -3.26
N GLY A 48 -11.17 10.95 -2.56
CA GLY A 48 -9.79 10.79 -2.12
C GLY A 48 -9.61 9.54 -1.24
N LEU A 49 -10.49 9.35 -0.26
CA LEU A 49 -10.49 8.16 0.61
C LEU A 49 -10.74 6.87 -0.18
N GLY A 50 -11.70 6.87 -1.11
CA GLY A 50 -11.93 5.75 -2.01
C GLY A 50 -10.71 5.43 -2.88
N GLY A 51 -9.99 6.44 -3.35
CA GLY A 51 -8.71 6.30 -4.05
C GLY A 51 -7.61 5.71 -3.18
N ALA A 52 -7.54 6.09 -1.91
CA ALA A 52 -6.59 5.53 -0.94
C ALA A 52 -6.86 4.04 -0.69
N VAL A 53 -8.13 3.66 -0.46
CA VAL A 53 -8.54 2.26 -0.27
C VAL A 53 -8.23 1.43 -1.51
N THR A 54 -8.52 1.96 -2.71
CA THR A 54 -8.22 1.28 -3.97
C THR A 54 -6.71 1.08 -4.15
N GLY A 55 -5.91 2.11 -3.87
CA GLY A 55 -4.44 2.03 -3.91
C GLY A 55 -3.86 1.04 -2.91
N PHE A 56 -4.47 0.95 -1.73
CA PHE A 56 -4.09 -0.01 -0.71
C PHE A 56 -4.39 -1.44 -1.17
N ILE A 57 -5.58 -1.70 -1.73
CA ILE A 57 -5.93 -3.01 -2.29
C ILE A 57 -4.95 -3.41 -3.39
N ILE A 58 -4.66 -2.51 -4.33
CA ILE A 58 -3.67 -2.75 -5.39
C ILE A 58 -2.31 -3.08 -4.79
N SER A 59 -1.85 -2.29 -3.83
CA SER A 59 -0.56 -2.50 -3.16
C SER A 59 -0.51 -3.85 -2.42
N ALA A 60 -1.60 -4.27 -1.78
CA ALA A 60 -1.70 -5.55 -1.10
C ALA A 60 -1.61 -6.75 -2.06
N PHE A 61 -2.14 -6.63 -3.29
CA PHE A 61 -1.99 -7.66 -4.31
C PHE A 61 -0.59 -7.68 -4.93
N LEU A 62 0.03 -6.51 -5.11
CA LEU A 62 1.33 -6.34 -5.75
C LEU A 62 2.47 -6.76 -4.82
N ILE A 63 2.36 -6.43 -3.54
CA ILE A 63 3.32 -6.76 -2.49
C ILE A 63 2.90 -8.11 -1.89
N LYS A 64 3.31 -9.19 -2.55
CA LYS A 64 3.04 -10.54 -2.04
C LYS A 64 3.77 -10.78 -0.71
N PRO A 65 3.11 -11.43 0.27
CA PRO A 65 3.75 -11.81 1.52
C PRO A 65 4.92 -12.76 1.23
N LYS A 66 6.12 -12.40 1.67
CA LYS A 66 7.35 -13.20 1.52
C LYS A 66 7.44 -14.41 2.46
N ARG A 67 6.39 -14.73 3.23
CA ARG A 67 6.40 -15.87 4.15
C ARG A 67 6.38 -17.19 3.37
N THR A 68 7.55 -17.83 3.30
CA THR A 68 7.61 -19.29 3.24
C THR A 68 7.41 -19.76 4.68
N VAL A 69 6.21 -20.23 5.02
CA VAL A 69 6.00 -20.89 6.31
C VAL A 69 6.57 -22.30 6.13
N ILE A 70 7.80 -22.49 6.56
CA ILE A 70 8.39 -23.82 6.66
C ILE A 70 7.89 -24.34 8.00
N GLU A 71 6.86 -25.18 7.99
CA GLU A 71 6.48 -25.90 9.21
C GLU A 71 7.57 -26.94 9.46
N GLU A 72 8.43 -26.69 10.45
CA GLU A 72 9.27 -27.73 11.02
C GLU A 72 8.34 -28.71 11.74
N ASN A 73 7.97 -29.78 11.04
CA ASN A 73 7.41 -30.98 11.67
C ASN A 73 8.51 -31.60 12.53
N ASP A 74 8.57 -31.18 13.78
CA ASP A 74 9.38 -31.81 14.82
C ASP A 74 8.66 -33.10 15.23
N ASN A 75 9.16 -34.24 14.72
CA ASN A 75 8.75 -35.60 15.05
C ASN A 75 9.70 -36.20 16.09
#